data_AF-A0A4Y9IZU0-F1
#
_entry.id   AF-A0A4Y9IZU0-F1
#
_cell.length_a   1.000
_cell.length_b   1.000
_cell.length_c   1.000
_cell.angle_alpha   90.00
_cell.angle_beta   90.00
_cell.angle_gamma   90.00
#
_symmetry.space_group_name_H-M   'P 1'
#
loop_
_entity.id
_entity.type
_entity.pdbx_description
1 polymer ?
#
loop_
_entity_poly.entity_id
_entity_poly.type
_entity_poly.pdbx_seq_one_letter_code
_entity_poly.pdbx_strand_id
1 'polypeptide(L)'
;MLKSLQSLRGIYAIMIFLHHFPVDGKGLFAAGGDCGVDFFIMLSGFVMSAGYFRRLTEGNERYSRYMWRRVARLYPLHLLCLAFYLLLYGSRLGIGSCVVLLPNLLLLQSWIPVEAVYFSGNAVSWCLSDLMFCYAIFPFLAMFCHRTRKWFTLCTIAATAAYFALIWLIPDRLETALIYIFPPTRLLDFVWGMILWTVYSGIKPSATTRKGGLKKSVAEFAAIGITVAGCIYFGDITSRLTLASYWWIPSAVMIMTFAVNDGNGGIVSKALSSRPLVAFGNVSFSFYMLHVLLITCYRRLVEAGLAPANPWIALPALLIITAGLSFLVYYKYEKPIGTWLNGKR
;
A
#
# COMPACT_ATOMS: atom_id res chain seq x y z
N MET A 1 4.62 11.77 -11.57
CA MET A 1 4.99 10.69 -10.63
C MET A 1 6.07 9.86 -11.28
N LEU A 2 7.06 9.42 -10.51
CA LEU A 2 8.22 8.67 -11.01
C LEU A 2 7.73 7.36 -11.65
N LYS A 3 8.10 7.10 -12.90
CA LYS A 3 7.54 6.01 -13.71
C LYS A 3 7.92 4.65 -13.12
N SER A 4 9.17 4.49 -12.70
CA SER A 4 9.63 3.24 -12.10
C SER A 4 8.85 2.89 -10.83
N LEU A 5 8.59 3.87 -9.96
CA LEU A 5 7.80 3.66 -8.75
C LEU A 5 6.33 3.32 -9.04
N GLN A 6 5.75 3.87 -10.12
CA GLN A 6 4.41 3.47 -10.53
C GLN A 6 4.35 2.00 -10.91
N SER A 7 5.31 1.53 -11.71
CA SER A 7 5.36 0.13 -12.10
C SER A 7 5.59 -0.81 -10.92
N LEU A 8 6.44 -0.41 -9.96
CA LEU A 8 6.62 -1.16 -8.72
C LEU A 8 5.31 -1.32 -7.95
N ARG A 9 4.47 -0.28 -7.86
CA ARG A 9 3.13 -0.42 -7.23
C ARG A 9 2.31 -1.53 -7.89
N GLY A 10 2.38 -1.66 -9.21
CA GLY A 10 1.75 -2.78 -9.91
C GLY A 10 2.31 -4.14 -9.48
N ILE A 11 3.63 -4.27 -9.44
CA ILE A 11 4.31 -5.51 -9.05
C ILE A 11 3.94 -5.92 -7.61
N TYR A 12 4.01 -4.98 -6.66
CA TYR A 12 3.62 -5.25 -5.27
C TYR A 12 2.13 -5.56 -5.13
N ALA A 13 1.25 -4.96 -5.95
CA ALA A 13 -0.16 -5.35 -5.97
C ALA A 13 -0.36 -6.80 -6.43
N ILE A 14 0.42 -7.29 -7.40
CA ILE A 14 0.43 -8.70 -7.80
C ILE A 14 0.93 -9.58 -6.65
N MET A 15 2.00 -9.18 -5.95
CA MET A 15 2.50 -9.93 -4.79
C MET A 15 1.42 -10.10 -3.70
N ILE A 16 0.65 -9.04 -3.41
CA ILE A 16 -0.49 -9.10 -2.48
C ILE A 16 -1.60 -10.04 -3.01
N PHE A 17 -1.87 -10.00 -4.32
CA PHE A 17 -2.83 -10.94 -4.92
C PHE A 17 -2.38 -12.39 -4.74
N LEU A 18 -1.10 -12.69 -4.99
CA LEU A 18 -0.55 -14.04 -4.81
C LEU A 18 -0.55 -14.47 -3.34
N HIS A 19 -0.40 -13.54 -2.39
CA HIS A 19 -0.57 -13.83 -0.97
C HIS A 19 -1.99 -14.31 -0.63
N HIS A 20 -3.02 -13.69 -1.22
CA HIS A 20 -4.42 -14.04 -0.93
C HIS A 20 -4.96 -15.17 -1.82
N PHE A 21 -4.31 -15.47 -2.95
CA PHE A 21 -4.76 -16.53 -3.85
C PHE A 21 -4.48 -17.91 -3.23
N PRO A 22 -5.51 -18.72 -2.97
CA PRO A 22 -5.35 -20.00 -2.29
C PRO A 22 -4.83 -21.10 -3.24
N VAL A 23 -3.76 -21.77 -2.84
CA VAL A 23 -3.25 -23.00 -3.42
C VAL A 23 -3.12 -24.00 -2.27
N ASP A 24 -3.83 -25.13 -2.37
CA ASP A 24 -3.85 -26.17 -1.32
C ASP A 24 -4.18 -25.63 0.09
N GLY A 25 -5.09 -24.66 0.15
CA GLY A 25 -5.55 -24.05 1.40
C GLY A 25 -4.64 -22.96 1.98
N LYS A 26 -3.51 -22.64 1.33
CA LYS A 26 -2.57 -21.59 1.76
C LYS A 26 -2.40 -20.52 0.68
N GLY A 27 -1.98 -19.32 1.07
CA GLY A 27 -1.58 -18.29 0.12
C GLY A 27 -0.37 -18.72 -0.71
N LEU A 28 -0.39 -18.50 -2.03
CA LEU A 28 0.71 -18.88 -2.93
C LEU A 28 2.00 -18.12 -2.61
N PHE A 29 1.92 -16.91 -2.05
CA PHE A 29 3.09 -16.12 -1.71
C PHE A 29 2.98 -15.44 -0.34
N ALA A 30 3.39 -16.16 0.71
CA ALA A 30 3.25 -15.72 2.10
C ALA A 30 3.84 -14.32 2.38
N ALA A 31 5.05 -14.04 1.90
CA ALA A 31 5.71 -12.74 2.07
C ALA A 31 4.97 -11.58 1.37
N GLY A 32 4.14 -11.86 0.36
CA GLY A 32 3.57 -10.86 -0.53
C GLY A 32 2.59 -9.88 0.13
N GLY A 33 1.91 -10.29 1.20
CA GLY A 33 0.96 -9.46 1.95
C GLY A 33 1.68 -8.33 2.68
N ASP A 34 2.43 -8.68 3.72
CA ASP A 34 3.15 -7.74 4.60
C ASP A 34 4.14 -6.87 3.80
N CYS A 35 4.87 -7.46 2.85
CA CYS A 35 5.83 -6.77 1.99
C CYS A 35 5.14 -5.70 1.14
N GLY A 36 3.98 -6.04 0.56
CA GLY A 36 3.19 -5.11 -0.23
C GLY A 36 2.63 -3.97 0.58
N VAL A 37 2.02 -4.26 1.73
CA VAL A 37 1.42 -3.24 2.59
C VAL A 37 2.48 -2.24 3.07
N ASP A 38 3.60 -2.72 3.61
CA ASP A 38 4.71 -1.87 4.04
C ASP A 38 5.21 -0.96 2.91
N PHE A 39 5.47 -1.55 1.74
CA PHE A 39 5.90 -0.78 0.56
C PHE A 39 4.90 0.31 0.18
N PHE A 40 3.59 0.02 0.17
CA PHE A 40 2.56 0.99 -0.19
C PHE A 40 2.43 2.13 0.81
N ILE A 41 2.52 1.84 2.11
CA ILE A 41 2.41 2.86 3.17
C ILE A 41 3.67 3.74 3.18
N MET A 42 4.86 3.15 3.09
CA MET A 42 6.11 3.89 2.99
C MET A 42 6.19 4.73 1.71
N LEU A 43 5.80 4.16 0.56
CA LEU A 43 5.72 4.90 -0.70
C LEU A 43 4.69 6.04 -0.61
N SER A 44 3.58 5.84 0.09
CA SER A 44 2.60 6.91 0.32
C SER A 44 3.24 8.08 1.06
N GLY A 45 4.01 7.85 2.13
CA GLY A 45 4.76 8.90 2.83
C GLY A 45 5.70 9.68 1.91
N PHE A 46 6.44 8.96 1.06
CA PHE A 46 7.33 9.54 0.06
C PHE A 46 6.58 10.41 -0.97
N VAL A 47 5.54 9.87 -1.60
CA VAL A 47 4.78 10.54 -2.67
C VAL A 47 3.97 11.72 -2.14
N MET A 48 3.42 11.61 -0.93
CA MET A 48 2.71 12.71 -0.28
C MET A 48 3.66 13.86 0.01
N SER A 49 4.85 13.57 0.53
CA SER A 49 5.90 14.56 0.73
C SER A 49 6.32 15.19 -0.61
N ALA A 50 6.51 14.39 -1.65
CA ALA A 50 6.84 14.88 -2.99
C ALA A 50 5.81 15.87 -3.57
N GLY A 51 4.51 15.58 -3.38
CA GLY A 51 3.44 16.36 -4.00
C GLY A 51 2.94 17.55 -3.17
N TYR A 52 3.07 17.49 -1.85
CA TYR A 52 2.40 18.42 -0.93
C TYR A 52 3.30 19.11 0.07
N PHE A 53 4.51 18.61 0.36
CA PHE A 53 5.36 19.15 1.42
C PHE A 53 5.56 20.67 1.28
N ARG A 54 6.11 21.10 0.13
CA ARG A 54 6.35 22.52 -0.16
C ARG A 54 5.06 23.36 -0.13
N ARG A 55 3.97 22.84 -0.68
CA ARG A 55 2.68 23.56 -0.78
C ARG A 55 2.07 23.80 0.60
N LEU A 56 2.24 22.86 1.52
CA LEU A 56 1.76 22.98 2.90
C LEU A 56 2.66 23.93 3.70
N THR A 57 3.98 23.80 3.57
CA THR A 57 4.94 24.61 4.34
C THR A 57 4.96 26.07 3.93
N GLU A 58 4.68 26.36 2.65
CA GLU A 58 4.54 27.73 2.13
C GLU A 58 3.14 28.33 2.35
N GLY A 59 2.21 27.61 2.99
CA GLY A 59 0.83 28.08 3.19
C GLY A 59 -0.04 28.11 1.93
N ASN A 60 0.44 27.53 0.82
CA ASN A 60 -0.23 27.49 -0.49
C ASN A 60 -1.33 26.42 -0.60
N GLU A 61 -1.54 25.61 0.45
CA GLU A 61 -2.57 24.57 0.48
C GLU A 61 -3.29 24.55 1.84
N ARG A 62 -4.61 24.75 1.82
CA ARG A 62 -5.47 24.65 3.00
C ARG A 62 -5.76 23.19 3.36
N TYR A 63 -5.71 22.85 4.65
CA TYR A 63 -5.96 21.49 5.18
C TYR A 63 -7.23 20.85 4.63
N SER A 64 -8.37 21.55 4.66
CA SER A 64 -9.65 20.98 4.20
C SER A 64 -9.64 20.62 2.71
N ARG A 65 -8.99 21.44 1.86
CA ARG A 65 -8.86 21.17 0.42
C ARG A 65 -7.94 19.98 0.18
N TYR A 66 -6.85 19.91 0.94
CA TYR A 66 -5.93 18.78 0.92
C TYR A 66 -6.64 17.47 1.28
N MET A 67 -7.38 17.44 2.40
CA MET A 67 -8.09 16.25 2.86
C MET A 67 -9.21 15.85 1.91
N TRP A 68 -9.96 16.83 1.37
CA TRP A 68 -10.98 16.53 0.37
C TRP A 68 -10.41 15.79 -0.84
N ARG A 69 -9.22 16.19 -1.34
CA ARG A 69 -8.55 15.48 -2.44
C ARG A 69 -8.15 14.05 -2.07
N ARG A 70 -7.87 13.76 -0.80
CA ARG A 70 -7.56 12.40 -0.31
C ARG A 70 -8.83 11.55 -0.27
N VAL A 71 -9.89 12.08 0.35
CA VAL A 71 -11.21 11.43 0.43
C VAL A 71 -11.76 11.15 -0.97
N ALA A 72 -11.80 12.16 -1.84
CA ALA A 72 -12.27 12.03 -3.22
C ALA A 72 -11.47 11.03 -4.06
N ARG A 73 -10.22 10.73 -3.69
CA ARG A 73 -9.38 9.76 -4.38
C ARG A 73 -9.62 8.33 -3.93
N LEU A 74 -9.90 8.12 -2.63
CA LEU A 74 -9.94 6.80 -2.01
C LEU A 74 -11.36 6.29 -1.76
N TYR A 75 -12.21 7.17 -1.24
CA TYR A 75 -13.51 6.82 -0.67
C TYR A 75 -14.54 6.32 -1.69
N PRO A 76 -14.63 6.86 -2.94
CA PRO A 76 -15.58 6.34 -3.91
C PRO A 76 -15.38 4.86 -4.22
N LEU A 77 -14.13 4.43 -4.44
CA LEU A 77 -13.83 3.02 -4.71
C LEU A 77 -14.09 2.15 -3.48
N HIS A 78 -13.79 2.66 -2.28
CA HIS A 78 -14.15 1.97 -1.03
C HIS A 78 -15.64 1.69 -0.94
N LEU A 79 -16.48 2.70 -1.18
CA LEU A 79 -17.93 2.53 -1.17
C LEU A 79 -18.42 1.54 -2.23
N LEU A 80 -17.83 1.56 -3.43
CA LEU A 80 -18.15 0.58 -4.47
C LEU A 80 -17.83 -0.85 -4.03
N CYS A 81 -16.65 -1.06 -3.45
CA CYS A 81 -16.23 -2.37 -2.93
C CYS A 81 -17.08 -2.82 -1.73
N LEU A 82 -17.46 -1.90 -0.84
CA LEU A 82 -18.33 -2.19 0.29
C LEU A 82 -19.75 -2.57 -0.17
N ALA A 83 -20.28 -1.88 -1.18
CA ALA A 83 -21.55 -2.23 -1.82
C ALA A 83 -21.47 -3.61 -2.49
N PHE A 84 -20.35 -3.93 -3.15
CA PHE A 84 -20.15 -5.25 -3.74
C PHE A 84 -20.04 -6.34 -2.67
N TYR A 85 -19.34 -6.08 -1.57
CA TYR A 85 -19.31 -6.97 -0.41
C TYR A 85 -20.71 -7.24 0.14
N LEU A 86 -21.54 -6.20 0.29
CA LEU A 86 -22.94 -6.34 0.72
C LEU A 86 -23.78 -7.15 -0.26
N LEU A 87 -23.56 -7.02 -1.57
CA LEU A 87 -24.24 -7.87 -2.55
C LEU A 87 -23.87 -9.36 -2.39
N LEU A 88 -22.60 -9.65 -2.09
CA LEU A 88 -22.14 -11.02 -1.89
C LEU A 88 -22.61 -11.62 -0.57
N TYR A 89 -22.59 -10.85 0.52
CA TYR A 89 -22.80 -11.39 1.88
C TYR A 89 -24.12 -10.96 2.53
N GLY A 90 -24.79 -9.93 1.99
CA GLY A 90 -25.91 -9.24 2.63
C GLY A 90 -27.08 -10.15 3.01
N SER A 91 -27.38 -11.17 2.20
CA SER A 91 -28.45 -12.13 2.50
C SER A 91 -28.17 -13.02 3.72
N ARG A 92 -26.92 -13.05 4.21
CA ARG A 92 -26.48 -13.81 5.39
C ARG A 92 -26.18 -12.90 6.60
N LEU A 93 -26.31 -11.58 6.46
CA LEU A 93 -26.01 -10.62 7.54
C LEU A 93 -27.24 -10.44 8.43
N GLY A 94 -27.09 -10.73 9.72
CA GLY A 94 -28.07 -10.33 10.74
C GLY A 94 -27.88 -8.86 11.15
N ILE A 95 -28.80 -8.31 11.95
CA ILE A 95 -28.75 -6.91 12.44
C ILE A 95 -27.41 -6.60 13.12
N GLY A 96 -26.87 -7.54 13.91
CA GLY A 96 -25.56 -7.38 14.57
C GLY A 96 -24.38 -7.26 13.58
N SER A 97 -24.49 -7.84 12.39
CA SER A 97 -23.46 -7.75 11.35
C SER A 97 -23.46 -6.39 10.64
N CYS A 98 -24.58 -5.67 10.62
CA CYS A 98 -24.65 -4.31 10.07
C CYS A 98 -23.91 -3.29 10.94
N VAL A 99 -23.92 -3.47 12.26
CA VAL A 99 -23.20 -2.60 13.21
C VAL A 99 -21.68 -2.66 12.97
N VAL A 100 -21.17 -3.84 12.63
CA VAL A 100 -19.75 -4.08 12.32
C VAL A 100 -19.29 -3.36 11.04
N LEU A 101 -20.23 -2.97 10.17
CA LEU A 101 -19.92 -2.20 8.96
C LEU A 101 -19.87 -0.68 9.20
N LEU A 102 -20.37 -0.19 10.33
CA LEU A 102 -20.30 1.25 10.66
C LEU A 102 -18.84 1.75 10.76
N PRO A 103 -17.91 1.05 11.45
CA PRO A 103 -16.49 1.40 11.38
C PRO A 103 -15.94 1.41 9.95
N ASN A 104 -16.36 0.49 9.08
CA ASN A 104 -15.89 0.45 7.68
C ASN A 104 -16.38 1.66 6.88
N LEU A 105 -17.62 2.11 7.08
CA LEU A 105 -18.15 3.31 6.44
C LEU A 105 -17.34 4.55 6.83
N LEU A 106 -16.87 4.61 8.08
CA LEU A 106 -16.07 5.73 8.59
C LEU A 106 -14.56 5.54 8.38
N LEU A 107 -14.12 4.41 7.82
CA LEU A 107 -12.71 4.01 7.75
C LEU A 107 -12.04 4.02 9.15
N LEU A 108 -12.71 3.43 10.14
CA LEU A 108 -12.28 3.30 11.53
C LEU A 108 -12.09 1.85 11.99
N GLN A 109 -12.32 0.86 11.13
CA GLN A 109 -12.28 -0.57 11.48
C GLN A 109 -10.92 -1.04 12.01
N SER A 110 -9.81 -0.44 11.56
CA SER A 110 -8.46 -0.75 12.05
C SER A 110 -8.18 -0.35 13.49
N TRP A 111 -8.98 0.56 14.07
CA TRP A 111 -8.82 1.02 15.44
C TRP A 111 -9.39 0.06 16.48
N ILE A 112 -10.21 -0.90 16.02
CA ILE A 112 -10.91 -1.85 16.88
C ILE A 112 -10.16 -3.17 16.77
N PRO A 113 -9.47 -3.64 17.82
CA PRO A 113 -8.61 -4.82 17.78
C PRO A 113 -9.43 -6.12 17.86
N VAL A 114 -10.40 -6.28 16.96
CA VAL A 114 -11.30 -7.43 16.85
C VAL A 114 -11.34 -7.86 15.39
N GLU A 115 -10.97 -9.11 15.12
CA GLU A 115 -10.82 -9.64 13.75
C GLU A 115 -12.08 -9.54 12.91
N ALA A 116 -13.21 -9.86 13.52
CA ALA A 116 -14.52 -9.71 12.88
C ALA A 116 -14.82 -8.27 12.45
N VAL A 117 -14.16 -7.27 13.05
CA VAL A 117 -14.31 -5.86 12.71
C VAL A 117 -13.31 -5.44 11.63
N TYR A 118 -12.00 -5.61 11.85
CA TYR A 118 -11.00 -5.08 10.92
C TYR A 118 -10.94 -5.81 9.57
N PHE A 119 -11.39 -7.07 9.47
CA PHE A 119 -11.49 -7.80 8.19
C PHE A 119 -12.91 -7.80 7.59
N SER A 120 -13.86 -7.04 8.15
CA SER A 120 -15.19 -6.90 7.57
C SER A 120 -15.23 -5.88 6.43
N GLY A 121 -16.36 -5.80 5.70
CA GLY A 121 -16.63 -4.76 4.69
C GLY A 121 -15.77 -4.78 3.41
N ASN A 122 -14.75 -5.65 3.39
CA ASN A 122 -13.72 -5.97 2.39
C ASN A 122 -12.42 -6.13 3.18
N ALA A 123 -11.91 -7.36 3.31
CA ALA A 123 -10.85 -7.69 4.26
C ALA A 123 -9.53 -6.94 4.03
N VAL A 124 -9.33 -6.30 2.87
CA VAL A 124 -8.14 -5.47 2.60
C VAL A 124 -8.36 -3.98 2.86
N SER A 125 -9.57 -3.57 3.23
CA SER A 125 -9.90 -2.15 3.42
C SER A 125 -9.34 -1.55 4.71
N TRP A 126 -8.86 -2.34 5.67
CA TRP A 126 -8.21 -1.84 6.89
C TRP A 126 -6.99 -0.95 6.55
N CYS A 127 -6.19 -1.33 5.56
CA CYS A 127 -5.05 -0.51 5.11
C CYS A 127 -5.50 0.88 4.61
N LEU A 128 -6.75 1.01 4.13
CA LEU A 128 -7.32 2.29 3.77
C LEU A 128 -7.65 3.18 4.97
N SER A 129 -8.09 2.58 6.08
CA SER A 129 -8.25 3.26 7.37
C SER A 129 -6.92 3.86 7.82
N ASP A 130 -5.86 3.07 7.74
CA ASP A 130 -4.51 3.46 8.15
C ASP A 130 -3.96 4.57 7.25
N LEU A 131 -4.13 4.44 5.94
CA LEU A 131 -3.75 5.49 4.98
C LEU A 131 -4.53 6.78 5.20
N MET A 132 -5.83 6.71 5.50
CA MET A 132 -6.63 7.91 5.77
C MET A 132 -6.16 8.62 7.04
N PHE A 133 -5.82 7.85 8.09
CA PHE A 133 -5.19 8.39 9.29
C PHE A 133 -3.82 9.03 8.99
N CYS A 134 -2.94 8.34 8.28
CA CYS A 134 -1.64 8.88 7.86
C CYS A 134 -1.81 10.17 7.06
N TYR A 135 -2.78 10.22 6.15
CA TYR A 135 -3.07 11.41 5.36
C TYR A 135 -3.62 12.56 6.20
N ALA A 136 -4.47 12.29 7.20
CA ALA A 136 -4.98 13.31 8.12
C ALA A 136 -3.86 13.93 8.97
N ILE A 137 -2.91 13.10 9.43
CA ILE A 137 -1.79 13.54 10.29
C ILE A 137 -0.64 14.16 9.48
N PHE A 138 -0.50 13.79 8.20
CA PHE A 138 0.61 14.22 7.33
C PHE A 138 0.88 15.73 7.32
N PRO A 139 -0.10 16.64 7.19
CA PRO A 139 0.19 18.08 7.20
C PRO A 139 0.90 18.56 8.46
N PHE A 140 0.53 18.02 9.62
CA PHE A 140 1.16 18.37 10.90
C PHE A 140 2.59 17.83 10.97
N LEU A 141 2.80 16.58 10.54
CA LEU A 141 4.14 16.00 10.44
C LEU A 141 5.04 16.74 9.44
N ALA A 142 4.50 17.17 8.31
CA ALA A 142 5.22 17.94 7.30
C ALA A 142 5.66 19.30 7.86
N MET A 143 4.78 20.00 8.58
CA MET A 143 5.11 21.25 9.26
C MET A 143 6.15 21.07 10.37
N PHE A 144 6.03 20.01 11.18
CA PHE A 144 7.01 19.68 12.21
C PHE A 144 8.39 19.37 11.60
N CYS A 145 8.42 18.57 10.54
CA CYS A 145 9.63 18.26 9.78
C CYS A 145 10.29 19.51 9.19
N HIS A 146 9.48 20.41 8.63
CA HIS A 146 9.97 21.67 8.04
C HIS A 146 10.56 22.63 9.09
N ARG A 147 9.87 22.79 10.23
CA ARG A 147 10.30 23.73 11.28
C ARG A 147 11.57 23.25 11.98
N THR A 148 11.68 21.95 12.26
CA THR A 148 12.79 21.38 13.01
C THR A 148 13.16 19.98 12.53
N ARG A 149 13.86 19.88 11.39
CA ARG A 149 14.25 18.59 10.79
C ARG A 149 15.01 17.67 11.76
N LYS A 150 15.94 18.23 12.55
CA LYS A 150 16.70 17.46 13.57
C LYS A 150 15.77 16.77 14.56
N TRP A 151 14.83 17.52 15.15
CA TRP A 151 13.89 16.99 16.14
C TRP A 151 12.93 15.98 15.52
N PHE A 152 12.44 16.23 14.30
CA PHE A 152 11.61 15.27 13.58
C PHE A 152 12.32 13.91 13.41
N THR A 153 13.58 13.93 12.99
CA THR A 153 14.39 12.71 12.84
C THR A 153 14.65 12.03 14.19
N LEU A 154 15.04 12.78 15.23
CA LEU A 154 15.27 12.23 16.57
C LEU A 154 13.99 11.60 17.16
N CYS A 155 12.85 12.27 17.04
CA CYS A 155 11.56 11.73 17.49
C CYS A 155 11.18 10.47 16.70
N THR A 156 11.47 10.41 15.40
CA THR A 156 11.20 9.21 14.59
C THR A 156 12.07 8.03 15.03
N ILE A 157 13.37 8.27 15.28
CA ILE A 157 14.29 7.24 15.79
C ILE A 157 13.85 6.77 17.17
N ALA A 158 13.49 7.70 18.07
CA ALA A 158 13.01 7.37 19.41
C ALA A 158 11.71 6.58 19.37
N ALA A 159 10.74 6.98 18.54
CA ALA A 159 9.48 6.26 18.35
C ALA A 159 9.69 4.86 17.76
N THR A 160 10.64 4.73 16.82
CA THR A 160 11.05 3.45 16.25
C THR A 160 11.67 2.53 17.31
N ALA A 161 12.59 3.04 18.13
CA ALA A 161 13.21 2.27 19.20
C ALA A 161 12.19 1.85 20.26
N ALA A 162 11.27 2.75 20.64
CA ALA A 162 10.17 2.44 21.54
C ALA A 162 9.25 1.37 20.95
N TYR A 163 8.90 1.47 19.66
CA TYR A 163 8.10 0.46 18.97
C TYR A 163 8.75 -0.92 19.04
N PHE A 164 10.06 -1.02 18.74
CA PHE A 164 10.80 -2.28 18.86
C PHE A 164 10.83 -2.87 20.27
N ALA A 165 10.83 -2.05 21.31
CA ALA A 165 10.72 -2.52 22.68
C ALA A 165 9.29 -3.00 23.00
N LEU A 166 8.28 -2.25 22.56
CA LEU A 166 6.87 -2.50 22.90
C LEU A 166 6.28 -3.70 22.17
N ILE A 167 6.75 -4.04 20.95
CA ILE A 167 6.21 -5.19 20.21
C ILE A 167 6.35 -6.51 20.96
N TRP A 168 7.32 -6.65 21.86
CA TRP A 168 7.53 -7.86 22.67
C TRP A 168 6.59 -7.96 23.87
N LEU A 169 5.93 -6.87 24.24
CA LEU A 169 4.96 -6.82 25.35
C LEU A 169 3.53 -7.14 24.90
N ILE A 170 3.27 -7.14 23.59
CA ILE A 170 1.95 -7.39 23.02
C ILE A 170 1.62 -8.89 23.14
N PRO A 171 0.45 -9.29 23.67
CA PRO A 171 0.04 -10.69 23.70
C PRO A 171 -0.07 -11.30 22.30
N ASP A 172 0.30 -12.57 22.12
CA ASP A 172 0.29 -13.28 20.82
C ASP A 172 -1.05 -13.12 20.08
N ARG A 173 -2.17 -13.27 20.80
CA ARG A 173 -3.54 -13.14 20.27
C ARG A 173 -3.88 -11.74 19.70
N LEU A 174 -3.06 -10.73 20.00
CA LEU A 174 -3.24 -9.34 19.57
C LEU A 174 -2.14 -8.88 18.59
N GLU A 175 -1.20 -9.75 18.20
CA GLU A 175 -0.09 -9.38 17.31
C GLU A 175 -0.60 -8.75 16.01
N THR A 176 -1.48 -9.43 15.28
CA THR A 176 -2.04 -8.90 14.02
C THR A 176 -2.81 -7.60 14.25
N ALA A 177 -3.64 -7.54 15.29
CA ALA A 177 -4.46 -6.36 15.56
C ALA A 177 -3.63 -5.12 15.92
N LEU A 178 -2.62 -5.28 16.77
CA LEU A 178 -1.87 -4.14 17.34
C LEU A 178 -0.55 -3.84 16.65
N ILE A 179 0.13 -4.84 16.07
CA ILE A 179 1.40 -4.63 15.37
C ILE A 179 1.10 -4.29 13.91
N TYR A 180 0.25 -5.06 13.24
CA TYR A 180 0.04 -4.97 11.80
C TYR A 180 -1.06 -4.00 11.39
N ILE A 181 -2.23 -4.07 12.04
CA ILE A 181 -3.44 -3.37 11.60
C ILE A 181 -3.62 -2.00 12.26
N PHE A 182 -3.07 -1.81 13.46
CA PHE A 182 -3.34 -0.58 14.22
C PHE A 182 -2.70 0.66 13.56
N PRO A 183 -3.46 1.72 13.22
CA PRO A 183 -2.95 2.84 12.43
C PRO A 183 -1.71 3.55 12.99
N PRO A 184 -1.56 3.75 14.31
CA PRO A 184 -0.35 4.35 14.88
C PRO A 184 0.94 3.56 14.64
N THR A 185 0.90 2.22 14.52
CA THR A 185 2.11 1.46 14.21
C THR A 185 2.51 1.62 12.75
N ARG A 186 1.52 1.58 11.84
CA ARG A 186 1.71 1.82 10.40
C ARG A 186 2.12 3.26 10.07
N LEU A 187 1.82 4.22 10.94
CA LEU A 187 2.29 5.60 10.78
C LEU A 187 3.83 5.68 10.72
N LEU A 188 4.55 4.76 11.39
CA LEU A 188 6.02 4.73 11.32
C LEU A 188 6.53 4.41 9.91
N ASP A 189 5.91 3.45 9.21
CA ASP A 189 6.24 3.12 7.81
C ASP A 189 6.08 4.36 6.92
N PHE A 190 4.97 5.08 7.12
CA PHE A 190 4.66 6.32 6.40
C PHE A 190 5.68 7.42 6.70
N VAL A 191 6.06 7.61 7.97
CA VAL A 191 7.03 8.61 8.40
C VAL A 191 8.42 8.31 7.84
N TRP A 192 8.84 7.04 7.80
CA TRP A 192 10.07 6.64 7.12
C TRP A 192 10.03 7.02 5.64
N GLY A 193 8.89 6.84 4.97
CA GLY A 193 8.65 7.36 3.62
C GLY A 193 8.86 8.88 3.49
N MET A 194 8.41 9.67 4.48
CA MET A 194 8.67 11.11 4.52
C MET A 194 10.17 11.41 4.66
N ILE A 195 10.89 10.68 5.52
CA ILE A 195 12.34 10.80 5.68
C ILE A 195 13.05 10.52 4.37
N LEU A 196 12.69 9.44 3.66
CA LEU A 196 13.23 9.11 2.34
C LEU A 196 13.04 10.26 1.35
N TRP A 197 11.88 10.92 1.35
CA TRP A 197 11.68 12.12 0.53
C TRP A 197 12.62 13.25 0.94
N THR A 198 12.81 13.52 2.24
CA THR A 198 13.75 14.57 2.67
C THR A 198 15.19 14.30 2.25
N VAL A 199 15.61 13.03 2.25
CA VAL A 199 16.92 12.61 1.74
C VAL A 199 16.96 12.82 0.22
N TYR A 200 15.98 12.28 -0.50
CA TYR A 200 15.87 12.38 -1.95
C TYR A 200 15.88 13.84 -2.45
N SER A 201 15.09 14.71 -1.84
CA SER A 201 14.99 16.14 -2.19
C SER A 201 16.30 16.92 -1.99
N GLY A 202 17.19 16.43 -1.12
CA GLY A 202 18.52 17.00 -0.90
C GLY A 202 19.58 16.55 -1.91
N ILE A 203 19.29 15.52 -2.70
CA ILE A 203 20.21 15.00 -3.72
C ILE A 203 20.24 16.01 -4.89
N LYS A 204 21.36 16.74 -5.02
CA LYS A 204 21.57 17.61 -6.17
C LYS A 204 21.78 16.75 -7.43
N PRO A 205 21.08 17.02 -8.55
CA PRO A 205 21.33 16.33 -9.82
C PRO A 205 22.76 16.67 -10.28
N SER A 206 23.72 15.79 -10.00
CA SER A 206 25.09 16.00 -10.47
C SER A 206 25.17 15.72 -11.97
N ALA A 207 25.72 16.66 -12.75
CA ALA A 207 25.92 16.50 -14.19
C ALA A 207 26.76 15.25 -14.57
N THR A 208 27.62 14.76 -13.67
CA THR A 208 28.41 13.54 -13.86
C THR A 208 27.62 12.24 -13.69
N THR A 209 26.43 12.26 -13.09
CA THR A 209 25.58 11.06 -12.89
C THR A 209 24.83 10.60 -14.15
N ARG A 210 24.94 11.32 -15.27
CA ARG A 210 24.44 10.86 -16.58
C ARG A 210 25.27 9.71 -17.17
N LYS A 211 26.56 9.63 -16.83
CA LYS A 211 27.48 8.58 -17.32
C LYS A 211 27.72 7.53 -16.24
N GLY A 212 26.83 6.55 -16.12
CA GLY A 212 26.94 5.54 -15.06
C GLY A 212 25.96 4.37 -15.16
N GLY A 213 25.54 3.99 -16.36
CA GLY A 213 24.51 2.97 -16.57
C GLY A 213 24.77 1.66 -15.82
N LEU A 214 26.03 1.19 -15.79
CA LEU A 214 26.41 -0.02 -15.06
C LEU A 214 26.25 0.13 -13.54
N LYS A 215 26.77 1.22 -12.95
CA LYS A 215 26.63 1.49 -11.50
C LYS A 215 25.17 1.58 -11.08
N LYS A 216 24.31 2.18 -11.92
CA LYS A 216 22.87 2.28 -11.68
C LYS A 216 22.17 0.91 -11.78
N SER A 217 22.50 0.10 -12.78
CA SER A 217 21.99 -1.27 -12.89
C SER A 217 22.43 -2.12 -11.69
N VAL A 218 23.68 -2.01 -11.24
CA VAL A 218 24.16 -2.73 -10.05
C VAL A 218 23.36 -2.34 -8.81
N ALA A 219 23.09 -1.04 -8.60
CA ALA A 219 22.26 -0.57 -7.50
C ALA A 219 20.81 -1.11 -7.60
N GLU A 220 20.23 -1.13 -8.80
CA GLU A 220 18.89 -1.70 -9.05
C GLU A 220 18.82 -3.20 -8.74
N PHE A 221 19.79 -3.97 -9.22
CA PHE A 221 19.87 -5.40 -8.92
C PHE A 221 20.16 -5.68 -7.45
N ALA A 222 20.96 -4.85 -6.78
CA ALA A 222 21.18 -4.96 -5.34
C ALA A 222 19.89 -4.69 -4.55
N ALA A 223 19.11 -3.67 -4.93
CA ALA A 223 17.82 -3.38 -4.31
C ALA A 223 16.82 -4.55 -4.47
N ILE A 224 16.75 -5.13 -5.67
CA ILE A 224 15.96 -6.33 -5.94
C ILE A 224 16.49 -7.51 -5.13
N GLY A 225 17.80 -7.72 -5.10
CA GLY A 225 18.44 -8.81 -4.37
C GLY A 225 18.15 -8.76 -2.87
N ILE A 226 18.17 -7.58 -2.25
CA ILE A 226 17.78 -7.39 -0.84
C ILE A 226 16.31 -7.78 -0.63
N THR A 227 15.42 -7.37 -1.54
CA THR A 227 13.99 -7.71 -1.45
C THR A 227 13.77 -9.22 -1.62
N VAL A 228 14.44 -9.84 -2.59
CA VAL A 228 14.37 -11.29 -2.84
C VAL A 228 14.93 -12.07 -1.65
N ALA A 229 16.07 -11.65 -1.08
CA ALA A 229 16.60 -12.24 0.14
C ALA A 229 15.59 -12.13 1.30
N GLY A 230 14.95 -10.96 1.45
CA GLY A 230 13.85 -10.77 2.40
C GLY A 230 12.73 -11.79 2.21
N CYS A 231 12.31 -12.04 0.97
CA CYS A 231 11.30 -13.06 0.65
C CYS A 231 11.75 -14.49 0.96
N ILE A 232 13.01 -14.83 0.70
CA ILE A 232 13.57 -16.17 0.95
C ILE A 232 13.62 -16.46 2.46
N TYR A 233 14.12 -15.52 3.25
CA TYR A 233 14.27 -15.69 4.71
C TYR A 233 13.00 -15.37 5.50
N PHE A 234 11.91 -14.96 4.85
CA PHE A 234 10.67 -14.54 5.52
C PHE A 234 10.14 -15.60 6.50
N GLY A 235 10.23 -16.89 6.15
CA GLY A 235 9.75 -17.99 6.99
C GLY A 235 10.58 -18.23 8.26
N ASP A 236 11.82 -17.75 8.30
CA ASP A 236 12.73 -17.93 9.43
C ASP A 236 12.60 -16.79 10.47
N ILE A 237 11.83 -15.75 10.15
CA ILE A 237 11.69 -14.55 10.98
C ILE A 237 10.38 -14.61 11.77
N THR A 238 10.44 -14.22 13.04
CA THR A 238 9.28 -14.18 13.93
C THR A 238 8.18 -13.26 13.37
N SER A 239 6.92 -13.66 13.50
CA SER A 239 5.72 -12.89 13.09
C SER A 239 5.77 -11.44 13.56
N ARG A 240 6.20 -11.20 14.80
CA ARG A 240 6.33 -9.87 15.39
C ARG A 240 7.18 -8.93 14.55
N LEU A 241 8.31 -9.42 14.02
CA LEU A 241 9.21 -8.63 13.18
C LEU A 241 8.72 -8.53 11.74
N THR A 242 8.16 -9.62 11.17
CA THR A 242 7.63 -9.60 9.79
C THR A 242 6.47 -8.63 9.64
N LEU A 243 5.57 -8.61 10.62
CA LEU A 243 4.45 -7.69 10.70
C LEU A 243 4.90 -6.27 11.05
N ALA A 244 5.96 -6.10 11.85
CA ALA A 244 6.39 -4.78 12.32
C ALA A 244 7.22 -4.01 11.29
N SER A 245 8.43 -4.49 10.98
CA SER A 245 9.48 -3.66 10.37
C SER A 245 10.40 -4.40 9.41
N TYR A 246 10.23 -5.71 9.24
CA TYR A 246 11.11 -6.55 8.42
C TYR A 246 11.28 -6.00 6.99
N TRP A 247 10.21 -5.40 6.45
CA TRP A 247 10.19 -4.85 5.11
C TRP A 247 10.70 -3.42 4.99
N TRP A 248 11.01 -2.73 6.09
CA TRP A 248 11.45 -1.33 6.05
C TRP A 248 12.71 -1.12 5.21
N ILE A 249 13.72 -1.98 5.38
CA ILE A 249 14.97 -1.87 4.60
C ILE A 249 14.71 -2.21 3.11
N PRO A 250 14.12 -3.36 2.76
CA PRO A 250 13.73 -3.64 1.37
C PRO A 250 12.93 -2.51 0.71
N SER A 251 11.84 -2.06 1.35
CA SER A 251 10.97 -0.98 0.86
C SER A 251 11.74 0.33 0.69
N ALA A 252 12.54 0.73 1.67
CA ALA A 252 13.31 1.97 1.60
C ALA A 252 14.34 1.96 0.47
N VAL A 253 15.07 0.85 0.32
CA VAL A 253 16.08 0.70 -0.73
C VAL A 253 15.42 0.65 -2.12
N MET A 254 14.30 -0.05 -2.26
CA MET A 254 13.51 -0.07 -3.50
C MET A 254 13.00 1.33 -3.86
N ILE A 255 12.36 2.04 -2.93
CA ILE A 255 11.85 3.40 -3.16
C ILE A 255 12.98 4.34 -3.54
N MET A 256 14.07 4.39 -2.77
CA MET A 256 15.16 5.33 -3.01
C MET A 256 15.91 5.05 -4.30
N THR A 257 16.24 3.78 -4.58
CA THR A 257 17.00 3.40 -5.77
C THR A 257 16.23 3.77 -7.03
N PHE A 258 14.96 3.38 -7.11
CA PHE A 258 14.13 3.66 -8.28
C PHE A 258 13.63 5.10 -8.35
N ALA A 259 13.62 5.85 -7.24
CA ALA A 259 13.38 7.28 -7.26
C ALA A 259 14.57 8.07 -7.84
N VAL A 260 15.80 7.75 -7.42
CA VAL A 260 17.04 8.39 -7.89
C VAL A 260 17.33 8.03 -9.35
N ASN A 261 16.98 6.82 -9.76
CA ASN A 261 17.20 6.33 -11.12
C ASN A 261 16.05 6.62 -12.09
N ASP A 262 15.00 7.34 -11.69
CA ASP A 262 13.88 7.63 -12.59
C ASP A 262 14.33 8.43 -13.84
N GLY A 263 13.91 7.98 -15.01
CA GLY A 263 14.22 8.61 -16.31
C GLY A 263 15.65 8.46 -16.84
N ASN A 264 16.63 8.14 -16.00
CA ASN A 264 18.06 7.97 -16.39
C ASN A 264 18.72 6.75 -15.75
N GLY A 265 17.93 5.75 -15.39
CA GLY A 265 18.34 4.56 -14.64
C GLY A 265 19.03 3.48 -15.46
N GLY A 266 19.30 2.37 -14.80
CA GLY A 266 19.84 1.14 -15.38
C GLY A 266 18.81 0.39 -16.22
N ILE A 267 19.12 -0.88 -16.51
CA ILE A 267 18.29 -1.73 -17.38
C ILE A 267 16.90 -1.95 -16.75
N VAL A 268 16.84 -2.12 -15.43
CA VAL A 268 15.58 -2.39 -14.73
C VAL A 268 14.69 -1.17 -14.73
N SER A 269 15.22 0.02 -14.43
CA SER A 269 14.44 1.26 -14.51
C SER A 269 13.88 1.51 -15.91
N LYS A 270 14.62 1.17 -16.97
CA LYS A 270 14.13 1.26 -18.36
C LYS A 270 12.98 0.30 -18.62
N ALA A 271 13.08 -0.96 -18.17
CA ALA A 271 12.01 -1.94 -18.28
C ALA A 271 10.75 -1.50 -17.50
N LEU A 272 10.93 -1.06 -16.25
CA LEU A 272 9.86 -0.52 -15.40
C LEU A 272 9.23 0.75 -15.98
N SER A 273 9.96 1.52 -16.79
CA SER A 273 9.41 2.72 -17.46
C SER A 273 8.54 2.40 -18.69
N SER A 274 8.35 1.13 -19.03
CA SER A 274 7.49 0.70 -20.14
C SER A 274 6.02 1.08 -19.90
N ARG A 275 5.31 1.43 -20.99
CA ARG A 275 3.91 1.87 -20.94
C ARG A 275 2.97 0.85 -20.26
N PRO A 276 3.06 -0.47 -20.54
CA PRO A 276 2.17 -1.44 -19.91
C PRO A 276 2.34 -1.51 -18.39
N LEU A 277 3.58 -1.54 -17.90
CA LEU A 277 3.85 -1.62 -16.46
C LEU A 277 3.41 -0.34 -15.74
N VAL A 278 3.67 0.82 -16.33
CA VAL A 278 3.20 2.10 -15.76
C VAL A 278 1.67 2.18 -15.78
N ALA A 279 1.03 1.71 -16.85
CA ALA A 279 -0.43 1.67 -16.95
C ALA A 279 -1.04 0.75 -15.88
N PHE A 280 -0.46 -0.42 -15.65
CA PHE A 280 -0.90 -1.31 -14.58
C PHE A 280 -0.65 -0.69 -13.19
N GLY A 281 0.50 -0.04 -13.00
CA GLY A 281 0.81 0.74 -11.82
C GLY A 281 -0.24 1.81 -11.47
N ASN A 282 -0.82 2.47 -12.48
CA ASN A 282 -1.88 3.45 -12.26
C ASN A 282 -3.18 2.83 -11.74
N VAL A 283 -3.49 1.57 -12.11
CA VAL A 283 -4.70 0.86 -11.69
C VAL A 283 -4.47 -0.07 -10.48
N SER A 284 -3.24 -0.10 -9.94
CA SER A 284 -2.85 -0.94 -8.81
C SER A 284 -3.76 -0.79 -7.58
N PHE A 285 -4.31 0.41 -7.33
CA PHE A 285 -5.25 0.63 -6.22
C PHE A 285 -6.61 -0.04 -6.47
N SER A 286 -7.16 0.07 -7.68
CA SER A 286 -8.36 -0.67 -8.10
C SER A 286 -8.13 -2.19 -7.99
N PHE A 287 -6.97 -2.66 -8.44
CA PHE A 287 -6.59 -4.08 -8.34
C PHE A 287 -6.51 -4.55 -6.89
N TYR A 288 -5.85 -3.78 -6.04
CA TYR A 288 -5.78 -4.04 -4.60
C TYR A 288 -7.17 -4.08 -3.95
N MET A 289 -8.07 -3.16 -4.27
CA MET A 289 -9.39 -3.16 -3.63
C MET A 289 -10.31 -4.30 -4.11
N LEU A 290 -10.14 -4.79 -5.34
CA LEU A 290 -11.02 -5.79 -5.95
C LEU A 290 -10.59 -7.24 -5.70
N HIS A 291 -9.29 -7.52 -5.56
CA HIS A 291 -8.81 -8.90 -5.65
C HIS A 291 -9.42 -9.88 -4.65
N VAL A 292 -9.52 -9.53 -3.35
CA VAL A 292 -10.10 -10.44 -2.35
C VAL A 292 -11.58 -10.69 -2.61
N LEU A 293 -12.33 -9.67 -3.05
CA LEU A 293 -13.74 -9.84 -3.43
C LEU A 293 -13.88 -10.79 -4.61
N LEU A 294 -13.01 -10.68 -5.62
CA LEU A 294 -13.04 -11.58 -6.78
C LEU A 294 -12.56 -13.00 -6.47
N ILE A 295 -11.54 -13.16 -5.63
CA ILE A 295 -11.12 -14.47 -5.08
C ILE A 295 -12.27 -15.12 -4.32
N THR A 296 -13.01 -14.33 -3.55
CA THR A 296 -14.18 -14.80 -2.82
C THR A 296 -15.32 -15.24 -3.75
N CYS A 297 -15.62 -14.45 -4.79
CA CYS A 297 -16.59 -14.84 -5.81
C CYS A 297 -16.20 -16.15 -6.48
N TYR A 298 -14.93 -16.27 -6.87
CA TYR A 298 -14.41 -17.49 -7.48
C TYR A 298 -14.55 -18.70 -6.55
N ARG A 299 -14.19 -18.57 -5.26
CA ARG A 299 -14.37 -19.65 -4.27
C ARG A 299 -15.82 -20.14 -4.21
N ARG A 300 -16.79 -19.22 -4.20
CA ARG A 300 -18.22 -19.59 -4.22
C ARG A 300 -18.66 -20.28 -5.49
N LEU A 301 -18.11 -19.88 -6.66
CA LEU A 301 -18.39 -20.56 -7.92
C LEU A 301 -17.83 -21.99 -7.93
N VAL A 302 -16.66 -22.21 -7.34
CA VAL A 302 -16.09 -23.56 -7.15
C VAL A 302 -16.96 -24.39 -6.21
N GLU A 303 -17.37 -23.84 -5.07
CA GLU A 303 -18.27 -24.50 -4.11
C GLU A 303 -19.62 -24.88 -4.74
N ALA A 304 -20.10 -24.07 -5.69
CA ALA A 304 -21.32 -24.34 -6.45
C ALA A 304 -21.12 -25.30 -7.66
N GLY A 305 -19.90 -25.77 -7.91
CA GLY A 305 -19.58 -26.63 -9.06
C GLY A 305 -19.59 -25.90 -10.42
N LEU A 306 -19.59 -24.57 -10.42
CA LEU A 306 -19.66 -23.73 -11.63
C LEU A 306 -18.29 -23.28 -12.16
N ALA A 307 -17.20 -23.57 -11.44
CA ALA A 307 -15.85 -23.20 -11.84
C ALA A 307 -14.84 -24.33 -11.52
N PRO A 308 -13.72 -24.43 -12.26
CA PRO A 308 -12.69 -25.43 -11.98
C PRO A 308 -12.07 -25.23 -10.61
N ALA A 309 -11.94 -26.31 -9.83
CA ALA A 309 -11.27 -26.27 -8.52
C ALA A 309 -9.72 -26.26 -8.62
N ASN A 310 -9.16 -26.54 -9.82
CA ASN A 310 -7.71 -26.59 -10.01
C ASN A 310 -7.11 -25.17 -9.89
N PRO A 311 -6.26 -24.91 -8.87
CA PRO A 311 -5.73 -23.58 -8.61
C PRO A 311 -4.84 -23.06 -9.75
N TRP A 312 -4.18 -23.94 -10.49
CA TRP A 312 -3.27 -23.56 -11.58
C TRP A 312 -4.00 -23.12 -12.86
N ILE A 313 -5.23 -23.57 -13.05
CA ILE A 313 -6.12 -23.07 -14.10
C ILE A 313 -6.74 -21.73 -13.65
N ALA A 314 -7.14 -21.66 -12.39
CA ALA A 314 -7.83 -20.50 -11.84
C ALA A 314 -6.92 -19.28 -11.65
N LEU A 315 -5.64 -19.48 -11.29
CA LEU A 315 -4.69 -18.40 -11.04
C LEU A 315 -4.55 -17.43 -12.22
N PRO A 316 -4.15 -17.88 -13.44
CA PRO A 316 -4.01 -16.96 -14.57
C PRO A 316 -5.35 -16.36 -15.00
N ALA A 317 -6.45 -17.13 -14.96
CA ALA A 317 -7.78 -16.64 -15.31
C ALA A 317 -8.22 -15.51 -14.37
N LEU A 318 -8.10 -15.73 -13.05
CA LEU A 318 -8.51 -14.76 -12.05
C LEU A 318 -7.61 -13.53 -12.02
N LEU A 319 -6.30 -13.69 -12.27
CA LEU A 319 -5.38 -12.56 -12.43
C LEU A 319 -5.79 -11.68 -13.62
N ILE A 320 -6.10 -12.27 -14.77
CA ILE A 320 -6.55 -11.55 -15.98
C ILE A 320 -7.90 -10.86 -15.72
N ILE A 321 -8.87 -11.55 -15.12
CA ILE A 321 -10.17 -10.99 -14.77
C ILE A 321 -10.02 -9.82 -13.80
N THR A 322 -9.23 -9.99 -12.74
CA THR A 322 -8.99 -8.94 -11.74
C THR A 322 -8.31 -7.74 -12.38
N ALA A 323 -7.28 -7.94 -13.21
CA ALA A 323 -6.62 -6.87 -13.94
C ALA A 323 -7.59 -6.14 -14.88
N GLY A 324 -8.36 -6.88 -15.69
CA GLY A 324 -9.32 -6.32 -16.64
C GLY A 324 -10.41 -5.49 -15.95
N LEU A 325 -11.03 -6.02 -14.89
CA LEU A 325 -12.00 -5.30 -14.09
C LEU A 325 -11.40 -4.07 -13.39
N SER A 326 -10.14 -4.15 -12.95
CA SER A 326 -9.43 -3.01 -12.36
C SER A 326 -9.23 -1.89 -13.36
N PHE A 327 -8.88 -2.20 -14.61
CA PHE A 327 -8.82 -1.21 -15.68
C PHE A 327 -10.19 -0.59 -15.96
N LEU A 328 -11.24 -1.39 -16.01
CA LEU A 328 -12.61 -0.92 -16.22
C LEU A 328 -13.04 0.04 -15.10
N VAL A 329 -12.94 -0.39 -13.84
CA VAL A 329 -13.30 0.40 -12.65
C VAL A 329 -12.46 1.68 -12.59
N TYR A 330 -11.15 1.60 -12.84
CA TYR A 330 -10.29 2.77 -12.80
C TYR A 330 -10.71 3.83 -13.82
N TYR A 331 -10.89 3.46 -15.09
CA TYR A 331 -11.17 4.41 -16.16
C TYR A 331 -12.62 4.87 -16.21
N LYS A 332 -13.58 4.02 -15.80
CA LYS A 332 -15.01 4.34 -15.88
C LYS A 332 -15.61 4.87 -14.59
N TYR A 333 -14.98 4.61 -13.44
CA TYR A 333 -15.52 4.98 -12.13
C TYR A 333 -14.53 5.83 -11.32
N GLU A 334 -13.38 5.28 -10.95
CA GLU A 334 -12.42 5.92 -10.02
C GLU A 334 -11.91 7.28 -10.56
N LYS A 335 -11.42 7.31 -11.79
CA LYS A 335 -10.85 8.52 -12.41
C LYS A 335 -11.90 9.58 -12.72
N PRO A 336 -13.05 9.26 -13.35
CA PRO A 336 -14.10 10.26 -13.61
C PRO A 336 -14.66 10.88 -12.33
N ILE A 337 -15.01 10.07 -11.33
CA ILE A 337 -15.57 10.57 -10.06
C ILE A 337 -14.56 11.42 -9.32
N GLY A 338 -13.30 10.97 -9.24
CA GLY A 338 -12.24 11.75 -8.61
C GLY A 338 -11.99 13.10 -9.32
N THR A 339 -12.16 13.16 -10.64
CA THR A 339 -12.02 14.40 -11.42
C THR A 339 -13.20 15.35 -11.15
N TRP A 340 -14.41 14.82 -11.18
CA TRP A 340 -15.65 15.55 -10.86
C TRP A 340 -15.65 16.13 -9.44
N LEU A 341 -15.36 15.30 -8.42
CA LEU A 341 -15.30 15.73 -7.01
C LEU A 341 -14.25 16.81 -6.74
N ASN A 342 -13.18 16.85 -7.53
CA ASN A 342 -12.11 17.84 -7.40
C ASN A 342 -12.32 19.10 -8.25
N GLY A 343 -13.47 19.23 -8.92
CA GLY A 343 -13.84 20.43 -9.67
C GLY A 343 -12.96 20.72 -10.89
N LYS A 344 -12.20 19.72 -11.37
CA LYS A 344 -11.47 19.82 -12.64
C LYS A 344 -12.43 19.35 -13.73
N ARG A 345 -13.08 20.27 -14.43
CA ARG A 345 -13.85 19.95 -15.64
C ARG A 345 -12.91 19.59 -16.78
#